data_AF-A0A2V7GEE7-F1
#
_entry.id   AF-A0A2V7GEE7-F1
#
_cell.length_a   1.000
_cell.length_b   1.000
_cell.length_c   1.000
_cell.angle_alpha   90.00
_cell.angle_beta   90.00
_cell.angle_gamma   90.00
#
_symmetry.space_group_name_H-M   'P 1'
#
loop_
_entity.id
_entity.type
_entity.pdbx_description
1 polymer ?
#
loop_
_entity_poly.entity_id
_entity_poly.type
_entity_poly.pdbx_seq_one_letter_code
_entity_poly.pdbx_strand_id
1 'polypeptide(L)' 'RPLHPYTRGLLRCLPHPSRFGQPLVSIDGIPPDLRQNGAGCRFAPRCPHAIASCQTHEPGLEEREPGHLVACPVTS' A
#
# COMPACT_ATOMS: atom_id res chain seq x y z
N ARG A 1 0.19 14.19 2.08
CA ARG A 1 -0.94 13.24 1.79
C ARG A 1 -0.33 11.88 1.50
N PRO A 2 -0.84 10.73 1.99
CA PRO A 2 -0.20 9.43 1.75
C PRO A 2 -0.19 9.10 0.26
N LEU A 3 1.00 8.95 -0.32
CA LEU A 3 1.18 8.68 -1.76
C LEU A 3 1.16 7.19 -2.09
N HIS A 4 1.55 6.33 -1.15
CA HIS A 4 1.50 4.88 -1.33
C HIS A 4 0.11 4.32 -0.98
N PRO A 5 -0.53 3.51 -1.85
CA PRO A 5 -1.85 2.95 -1.61
C PRO A 5 -1.96 2.18 -0.29
N TYR A 6 -0.93 1.42 0.07
CA TYR A 6 -0.84 0.72 1.36
C TYR A 6 -0.92 1.67 2.56
N THR A 7 -0.11 2.74 2.59
CA THR A 7 -0.16 3.75 3.66
C THR A 7 -1.54 4.41 3.75
N ARG A 8 -2.18 4.65 2.61
CA ARG A 8 -3.56 5.16 2.58
C ARG A 8 -4.55 4.15 3.17
N GLY A 9 -4.40 2.87 2.86
CA GLY A 9 -5.18 1.78 3.45
C GLY A 9 -5.03 1.73 4.96
N LEU A 10 -3.79 1.79 5.47
CA LEU A 10 -3.51 1.76 6.91
C LEU A 10 -4.17 2.93 7.65
N LEU A 11 -4.09 4.13 7.10
CA LEU A 11 -4.75 5.30 7.69
C LEU A 11 -6.29 5.18 7.69
N ARG A 12 -6.88 4.45 6.74
CA ARG A 12 -8.33 4.16 6.72
C ARG A 12 -8.75 3.11 7.76
N CYS A 13 -7.84 2.24 8.19
CA CYS A 13 -8.09 1.28 9.25
C CYS A 13 -8.14 1.91 10.65
N LEU A 14 -7.65 3.15 10.80
CA LEU A 14 -7.65 3.83 12.08
C LEU A 14 -9.07 4.25 12.47
N PRO A 15 -9.44 4.08 13.75
CA PRO A 15 -10.72 4.56 14.26
C PRO A 15 -10.78 6.09 14.13
N HIS A 16 -11.87 6.58 13.56
CA HIS A 16 -12.10 8.01 13.37
C HIS A 16 -13.29 8.47 14.25
N PRO A 17 -13.17 9.55 15.04
CA PRO A 17 -14.23 10.01 15.94
C PRO A 17 -15.57 10.21 15.24
N SER A 18 -15.53 10.75 14.01
CA SER A 18 -16.73 10.98 13.18
C SER A 18 -17.39 9.72 12.61
N ARG A 19 -16.83 8.52 12.84
CA ARG A 19 -17.35 7.23 12.35
C ARG A 19 -17.64 6.24 13.49
N PHE A 20 -17.89 6.77 14.69
CA PHE A 20 -18.19 5.95 15.86
C PHE A 20 -19.42 5.06 15.60
N GLY A 21 -19.31 3.76 15.90
CA GLY A 21 -20.37 2.79 15.65
C GLY A 21 -20.42 2.18 14.24
N GLN A 22 -19.56 2.62 13.31
CA GLN A 22 -19.42 1.97 12.00
C GLN A 22 -18.33 0.89 12.02
N PRO A 23 -18.46 -0.18 11.20
CA PRO A 23 -17.40 -1.18 11.03
C PRO A 23 -16.10 -0.54 10.55
N LEU A 24 -14.97 -0.99 11.09
CA LEU A 24 -13.66 -0.56 10.61
C LEU A 24 -13.41 -1.08 9.20
N VAL A 25 -12.79 -0.24 8.37
CA VAL A 25 -12.32 -0.65 7.06
C VAL A 25 -11.05 -1.48 7.26
N SER A 26 -11.05 -2.70 6.74
CA SER A 26 -9.89 -3.61 6.78
C SER A 26 -9.17 -3.61 5.43
N ILE A 27 -7.87 -3.87 5.42
CA ILE A 27 -7.14 -4.19 4.19
C ILE A 27 -7.30 -5.69 3.95
N ASP A 28 -8.02 -6.03 2.89
CA ASP A 28 -8.28 -7.42 2.53
C ASP A 28 -6.99 -8.23 2.26
N GLY A 29 -7.12 -9.54 2.41
CA GLY A 29 -6.04 -10.50 2.22
C GLY A 29 -5.11 -10.66 3.42
N ILE A 30 -4.26 -11.69 3.34
CA ILE A 30 -3.31 -12.09 4.38
C ILE A 30 -1.95 -11.46 4.07
N PRO A 31 -1.20 -10.94 5.08
CA PRO A 31 0.17 -10.51 4.88
C PRO A 31 0.99 -11.58 4.14
N PRO A 32 1.80 -11.20 3.14
CA PRO A 32 2.63 -12.15 2.42
C PRO A 32 3.62 -12.81 3.37
N ASP A 33 3.99 -14.06 3.08
CA ASP A 33 5.09 -14.73 3.76
C ASP A 33 6.40 -14.00 3.42
N LEU A 34 7.06 -13.44 4.44
CA LEU A 34 8.30 -12.67 4.28
C LEU A 34 9.47 -13.48 3.72
N ARG A 35 9.37 -14.82 3.76
CA ARG A 35 10.36 -15.74 3.17
C ARG A 35 10.16 -15.94 1.67
N GLN A 36 8.95 -15.66 1.17
CA GLN A 36 8.60 -15.75 -0.25
C GLN A 36 8.72 -14.37 -0.89
N ASN A 37 9.94 -13.84 -0.92
CA ASN A 37 10.22 -12.61 -1.67
C ASN A 37 10.28 -12.96 -3.16
N GLY A 38 9.16 -12.77 -3.87
CA GLY A 38 9.14 -12.76 -5.33
C GLY A 38 9.86 -11.53 -5.90
N ALA A 39 10.02 -11.48 -7.22
CA ALA A 39 10.71 -10.38 -7.92
C ALA A 39 9.96 -9.03 -7.91
N GLY A 40 8.72 -9.00 -7.41
CA GLY A 40 7.83 -7.83 -7.43
C GLY A 40 7.63 -7.15 -6.07
N CYS A 41 6.76 -6.13 -6.08
CA CYS A 41 6.29 -5.47 -4.88
C CYS A 41 5.59 -6.46 -3.93
N ARG A 42 6.11 -6.58 -2.70
CA ARG A 42 5.55 -7.44 -1.64
C ARG A 42 4.08 -7.16 -1.33
N PHE A 43 3.62 -5.93 -1.55
CA PHE A 43 2.24 -5.53 -1.30
C PHE A 43 1.30 -5.77 -2.49
N ALA A 44 1.81 -6.17 -3.66
CA ALA A 44 1.00 -6.37 -4.86
C ALA A 44 -0.22 -7.29 -4.66
N PRO A 45 -0.14 -8.43 -3.93
CA PRO A 45 -1.29 -9.32 -3.73
C PRO A 45 -2.45 -8.70 -2.95
N ARG A 46 -2.20 -7.61 -2.20
CA ARG A 46 -3.19 -6.91 -1.35
C ARG A 46 -3.45 -5.48 -1.80
N CYS A 47 -2.77 -5.02 -2.83
CA CYS A 47 -2.88 -3.65 -3.30
C CYS A 47 -4.06 -3.56 -4.29
N PRO A 48 -5.13 -2.80 -4.00
CA PRO A 48 -6.24 -2.63 -4.94
C PRO A 48 -5.86 -1.83 -6.19
N HIS A 49 -4.65 -1.27 -6.20
CA HIS A 49 -4.08 -0.52 -7.33
C HIS A 49 -2.89 -1.25 -7.95
N ALA A 50 -2.71 -2.55 -7.70
CA ALA A 50 -1.62 -3.32 -8.30
C ALA A 50 -1.74 -3.32 -9.84
N ILE A 51 -0.63 -3.05 -10.52
CA ILE A 51 -0.49 -3.18 -11.97
C ILE A 51 0.44 -4.36 -12.30
N ALA A 52 0.51 -4.76 -13.57
CA ALA A 52 1.31 -5.91 -14.00
C ALA A 52 2.77 -5.85 -13.54
N SER A 53 3.41 -4.67 -13.62
CA SER A 53 4.80 -4.49 -13.19
C SER A 53 5.01 -4.72 -11.69
N CYS A 54 3.98 -4.56 -10.85
CA CYS A 54 4.09 -4.82 -9.42
C CYS A 54 4.37 -6.30 -9.09
N GLN A 55 4.10 -7.23 -10.01
CA GLN A 55 4.34 -8.67 -9.78
C GLN A 55 5.77 -9.09 -10.16
N THR A 56 6.42 -8.35 -11.06
CA THR A 56 7.69 -8.73 -11.67
C THR A 56 8.85 -7.79 -11.35
N HIS A 57 8.55 -6.58 -10.85
CA HIS A 57 9.54 -5.56 -10.55
C HIS A 57 9.28 -4.88 -9.21
N GLU A 58 10.31 -4.79 -8.37
CA GLU A 58 10.29 -3.95 -7.17
C GLU A 58 10.61 -2.50 -7.56
N PRO A 59 9.69 -1.55 -7.31
CA PRO A 59 9.90 -0.15 -7.68
C PRO A 59 11.04 0.48 -6.89
N GLY A 60 11.82 1.34 -7.56
CA GLY A 60 12.84 2.16 -6.89
C GLY A 60 12.22 3.16 -5.91
N LEU A 61 12.99 3.53 -4.88
CA LEU A 61 12.61 4.60 -3.95
C LEU A 61 12.82 5.95 -4.64
N GLU A 62 11.73 6.68 -4.89
CA GLU A 62 11.75 7.94 -5.62
C GLU A 62 11.13 9.07 -4.79
N GLU A 63 11.72 10.26 -4.86
CA GLU A 63 11.13 11.46 -4.27
C GLU A 63 10.01 11.98 -5.16
N ARG A 64 8.81 12.13 -4.61
CA ARG A 64 7.60 12.58 -5.35
C ARG A 64 7.17 13.98 -4.96
N GLU A 65 7.47 14.38 -3.73
CA GLU A 65 7.30 15.73 -3.19
C GLU A 65 8.53 16.01 -2.29
N PRO A 66 8.89 17.28 -2.02
CA PRO A 66 10.03 17.59 -1.15
C PRO A 66 9.92 16.89 0.22
N GLY A 67 10.89 16.02 0.51
CA GLY A 67 10.93 15.21 1.73
C GLY A 67 10.00 13.99 1.73
N HIS A 68 9.38 13.65 0.61
CA HIS A 68 8.43 12.54 0.49
C HIS A 68 8.90 11.48 -0.51
N LEU A 69 9.52 10.44 0.03
CA LEU A 69 10.03 9.29 -0.73
C LEU A 69 8.98 8.17 -0.80
N VAL A 70 8.83 7.56 -1.98
CA VAL A 70 7.91 6.45 -2.24
C VAL A 70 8.51 5.45 -3.20
N ALA A 71 8.40 4.17 -2.86
CA ALA A 71 8.67 3.04 -3.75
C ALA A 71 7.35 2.45 -4.27
N CYS A 72 6.74 3.10 -5.27
CA CYS A 72 5.48 2.65 -5.86
C CYS A 72 5.35 3.14 -7.31
N PRO A 73 5.02 2.26 -8.28
CA PRO A 73 4.77 2.69 -9.64
C PRO A 73 3.39 3.34 -9.80
N VAL A 74 2.48 3.14 -8.82
CA VAL A 74 1.14 3.74 -8.81
C VAL A 74 1.08 4.77 -7.69
N THR A 75 1.21 6.03 -8.06
CA THR A 75 1.03 7.17 -7.16
C THR A 75 -0.34 7.78 -7.42
N SER A 76 -1.11 8.06 -6.36
CA SER A 76 -2.46 8.67 -6.46
C SER A 76 -2.75 9.62 -5.30
#